data_AF-A0A2R6RK43-F1
#
_entry.id   AF-A0A2R6RK43-F1
#
_cell.length_a   1.000
_cell.length_b   1.000
_cell.length_c   1.000
_cell.angle_alpha   90.00
_cell.angle_beta   90.00
_cell.angle_gamma   90.00
#
_symmetry.space_group_name_H-M   'P 1'
#
loop_
_entity.id
_entity.type
_entity.pdbx_description
1 polymer ?
#
loop_
_entity_poly.entity_id
_entity_poly.type
_entity_poly.pdbx_seq_one_letter_code
_entity_poly.pdbx_strand_id
1 'polypeptide(L)'
;MALKSIFFLLASLLVVTTRVLSTDEELLMEAKVPVPAPAHSPVKVLPPPPPPFPVTPPPAVPPVKPPVLPPPPVTPPPTKPPPIECTPLCVERCKLHSRKKLCWRACVTCCNRCKCVPPGTYGNREKCGKCYTNMTTRGGKPKCP
;
A
#
# COMPACT_ATOMS: atom_id res chain seq x y z
N MET A 1 27.12 -47.20 37.25
CA MET A 1 25.75 -46.69 37.49
C MET A 1 25.72 -45.17 37.71
N ALA A 2 26.68 -44.56 38.42
CA ALA A 2 26.68 -43.11 38.71
C ALA A 2 26.76 -42.17 37.49
N LEU A 3 27.49 -42.54 36.42
CA LEU A 3 27.65 -41.68 35.23
C LEU A 3 26.33 -41.48 34.46
N LYS A 4 25.47 -42.51 34.42
CA LYS A 4 24.16 -42.46 33.76
C LYS A 4 23.20 -41.55 34.54
N SER A 5 23.22 -41.62 35.87
CA SER A 5 22.42 -40.73 36.73
C SER A 5 22.82 -39.25 36.58
N ILE A 6 24.12 -38.95 36.47
CA ILE A 6 24.61 -37.58 36.24
C ILE A 6 24.15 -37.05 34.88
N PHE A 7 24.20 -37.88 33.83
CA PHE A 7 23.74 -37.47 32.50
C PHE A 7 22.22 -37.18 32.47
N PHE A 8 21.42 -37.99 33.16
CA PHE A 8 19.98 -37.75 33.31
C PHE A 8 19.66 -36.47 34.10
N LEU A 9 20.43 -36.16 35.15
CA LEU A 9 20.25 -34.91 35.91
C LEU A 9 20.66 -33.68 35.09
N LEU A 10 21.77 -33.73 34.35
CA LEU A 10 22.19 -32.64 33.47
C LEU A 10 21.20 -32.40 32.34
N ALA A 11 20.69 -33.46 31.70
CA ALA A 11 19.68 -33.33 30.64
C ALA A 11 18.37 -32.73 31.18
N SER A 12 17.92 -33.14 32.36
CA SER A 12 16.72 -32.59 32.99
C SER A 12 16.92 -31.11 33.38
N LEU A 13 18.08 -30.74 33.91
CA LEU A 13 18.41 -29.37 34.26
C LEU A 13 18.46 -28.46 33.01
N LEU A 14 19.02 -28.95 31.90
CA LEU A 14 19.04 -28.22 30.61
C LEU A 14 17.63 -28.05 30.03
N VAL A 15 16.74 -29.03 30.15
CA VAL A 15 15.35 -28.93 29.70
C VAL A 15 14.53 -27.96 30.58
N VAL A 16 14.76 -27.96 31.89
CA VAL A 16 14.07 -27.01 32.80
C VAL A 16 14.57 -25.58 32.58
N THR A 17 15.88 -25.36 32.45
CA THR A 17 16.45 -24.01 32.20
C THR A 17 16.05 -23.43 30.84
N THR A 18 15.98 -24.25 29.78
CA THR A 18 15.49 -23.78 28.46
C THR A 18 14.00 -23.43 28.46
N ARG A 19 13.17 -24.14 29.26
CA ARG A 19 11.75 -23.80 29.42
C ARG A 19 11.55 -22.51 30.22
N VAL A 20 12.35 -22.25 31.26
CA VAL A 20 12.29 -21.03 32.06
C VAL A 20 12.75 -19.80 31.27
N LEU A 21 13.73 -19.94 30.38
CA LEU A 21 14.24 -18.83 29.56
C LEU A 21 13.25 -18.39 28.45
N SER A 22 12.29 -19.23 28.09
CA SER A 22 11.27 -18.89 27.07
C SER A 22 10.08 -18.11 27.63
N THR A 23 9.97 -17.97 28.96
CA THR A 23 8.81 -17.35 29.63
C THR A 23 9.08 -15.97 30.24
N ASP A 24 10.29 -15.41 30.11
CA ASP A 24 10.68 -14.17 30.84
C ASP A 24 11.12 -12.99 29.94
N GLU A 25 10.77 -12.97 28.64
CA GLU A 25 11.15 -11.89 27.71
C GLU A 25 9.95 -11.33 26.93
N GLU A 26 8.79 -11.17 27.56
CA GLU A 26 7.65 -10.39 27.05
C GLU A 26 6.75 -9.91 28.23
N LEU A 27 7.35 -9.45 29.35
CA LEU A 27 6.62 -8.80 30.44
C LEU A 27 7.15 -7.37 30.67
N LEU A 28 6.74 -6.51 29.75
CA LEU A 28 6.01 -5.30 30.11
C LEU A 28 6.76 -4.31 31.05
N MET A 29 7.87 -3.74 30.59
CA MET A 29 8.07 -2.30 30.81
C MET A 29 7.03 -1.52 29.99
N GLU A 30 5.78 -1.55 30.41
CA GLU A 30 4.78 -0.54 30.07
C GLU A 30 4.32 0.09 31.39
N ALA A 31 5.19 0.93 31.96
CA ALA A 31 4.78 1.88 32.96
C ALA A 31 3.70 2.76 32.31
N LYS A 32 2.44 2.50 32.68
CA LYS A 32 1.27 3.30 32.32
C LYS A 32 1.44 4.70 32.92
N VAL A 33 2.13 5.59 32.21
CA VAL A 33 2.07 7.03 32.47
C VAL A 33 0.66 7.49 32.06
N PRO A 34 -0.08 8.23 32.91
CA PRO A 34 -1.34 8.82 32.50
C PRO A 34 -1.04 9.92 31.49
N VAL A 35 -1.28 9.66 30.20
CA VAL A 35 -1.23 10.69 29.18
C VAL A 35 -2.46 11.58 29.35
N PRO A 36 -2.31 12.90 29.56
CA PRO A 36 -3.44 13.82 29.63
C PRO A 36 -4.19 13.82 28.29
N ALA A 37 -5.52 13.83 28.38
CA ALA A 37 -6.40 13.88 27.22
C ALA A 37 -6.02 15.04 26.29
N PRO A 38 -5.84 14.81 24.98
CA PRO A 38 -5.69 15.92 24.05
C PRO A 38 -7.05 16.62 23.96
N ALA A 39 -7.10 17.85 24.44
CA ALA A 39 -8.21 18.76 24.20
C ALA A 39 -8.55 18.73 22.71
N HIS A 40 -9.80 18.42 22.40
CA HIS A 40 -10.34 18.52 21.06
C HIS A 40 -10.20 19.97 20.60
N SER A 41 -9.18 20.23 19.77
CA SER A 41 -9.14 21.45 18.98
C SER A 41 -10.37 21.44 18.05
N PRO A 42 -11.11 22.55 17.93
CA PRO A 42 -12.27 22.59 17.08
C PRO A 42 -11.83 22.35 15.64
N VAL A 43 -12.43 21.35 15.00
CA VAL A 43 -12.30 21.13 13.56
C VAL A 43 -12.80 22.40 12.89
N LYS A 44 -11.88 23.22 12.36
CA LYS A 44 -12.23 24.34 11.49
C LYS A 44 -12.83 23.72 10.24
N VAL A 45 -14.15 23.73 10.15
CA VAL A 45 -14.92 23.30 8.97
C VAL A 45 -14.40 24.12 7.80
N LEU A 46 -13.71 23.46 6.86
CA LEU A 46 -13.37 24.10 5.59
C LEU A 46 -14.69 24.40 4.87
N PRO A 47 -14.86 25.61 4.31
CA PRO A 47 -16.04 25.92 3.52
C PRO A 47 -16.18 24.96 2.34
N PRO A 48 -17.41 24.67 1.90
CA PRO A 48 -17.64 23.82 0.74
C PRO A 48 -16.93 24.39 -0.49
N PRO A 49 -16.45 23.53 -1.42
CA PRO A 49 -15.87 24.00 -2.66
C PRO A 49 -16.90 24.85 -3.42
N PRO A 50 -16.47 25.94 -4.10
CA PRO A 50 -17.37 26.74 -4.91
C PRO A 50 -18.01 25.87 -6.00
N PRO A 51 -19.25 26.18 -6.42
CA PRO A 51 -19.89 25.48 -7.53
C PRO A 51 -19.01 25.60 -8.78
N PRO A 52 -18.96 24.55 -9.63
CA PRO A 52 -18.24 24.63 -10.89
C PRO A 52 -18.78 25.80 -11.71
N PHE A 53 -17.89 26.67 -12.17
CA PHE A 53 -18.25 27.79 -13.04
C PHE A 53 -18.97 27.25 -14.28
N PRO A 54 -20.04 27.92 -14.76
CA PRO A 54 -20.70 27.55 -15.99
C PRO A 54 -19.71 27.72 -17.15
N VAL A 55 -19.27 26.60 -17.72
CA VAL A 55 -18.43 26.60 -18.92
C VAL A 55 -19.36 26.87 -20.10
N THR A 56 -19.40 28.13 -20.56
CA THR A 56 -20.03 28.48 -21.83
C THR A 56 -19.28 27.76 -22.96
N PRO A 57 -19.97 27.04 -23.86
CA PRO A 57 -19.33 26.45 -25.02
C PRO A 57 -18.76 27.55 -25.92
N PRO A 58 -17.54 27.40 -26.46
CA PRO A 58 -16.97 28.36 -27.40
C PRO A 58 -17.82 28.43 -28.69
N PRO A 59 -17.91 29.60 -29.33
CA PRO A 59 -18.68 29.78 -30.55
C PRO A 59 -18.13 28.90 -31.68
N ALA A 60 -19.05 28.23 -32.40
CA ALA A 60 -18.74 27.41 -33.55
C ALA A 60 -18.15 28.27 -34.68
N VAL A 61 -16.92 27.98 -35.08
CA VAL A 61 -16.29 28.56 -36.26
C VAL A 61 -16.88 27.88 -37.52
N PRO A 62 -17.24 28.63 -38.58
CA PRO A 62 -17.77 28.05 -39.81
C PRO A 62 -16.69 27.24 -40.58
N PRO A 63 -17.07 26.17 -41.29
CA PRO A 63 -16.11 25.30 -41.97
C PRO A 63 -15.64 25.91 -43.30
N VAL A 64 -14.38 26.31 -43.37
CA VAL A 64 -13.69 26.55 -44.65
C VAL A 64 -13.15 25.20 -45.13
N LYS A 65 -13.56 24.74 -46.31
CA LYS A 65 -13.17 23.44 -46.90
C LYS A 65 -11.79 23.58 -47.58
N PRO A 66 -10.72 22.95 -47.06
CA PRO A 66 -9.42 22.98 -47.72
C PRO A 66 -9.33 21.95 -48.87
N PRO A 67 -8.41 22.13 -49.83
CA PRO A 67 -8.20 21.20 -50.95
C PRO A 67 -7.78 19.82 -50.47
N VAL A 68 -8.37 18.77 -51.06
CA VAL A 68 -8.09 17.37 -50.73
C VAL A 68 -6.73 16.96 -51.28
N LEU A 69 -5.75 16.83 -50.40
CA LEU A 69 -4.51 16.09 -50.65
C LEU A 69 -4.75 14.58 -50.46
N PRO A 70 -4.07 13.70 -51.20
CA PRO A 70 -4.19 12.25 -51.02
C PRO A 70 -3.75 11.85 -49.60
N PRO A 71 -4.49 10.93 -48.93
CA PRO A 71 -4.22 10.59 -47.54
C PRO A 71 -2.90 9.82 -47.42
N PRO A 72 -2.00 10.19 -46.48
CA PRO A 72 -0.84 9.38 -46.14
C PRO A 72 -1.29 8.03 -45.52
N PRO A 73 -0.44 6.99 -45.57
CA PRO A 73 -0.76 5.69 -44.97
C PRO A 73 -1.12 5.85 -43.49
N VAL A 74 -2.32 5.39 -43.14
CA VAL A 74 -2.93 5.51 -41.79
C VAL A 74 -2.19 4.58 -40.83
N THR A 75 -1.16 5.07 -40.16
CA THR A 75 -0.75 4.50 -38.87
C THR A 75 -1.75 5.00 -37.82
N PRO A 76 -2.35 4.10 -37.00
CA PRO A 76 -3.25 4.56 -35.95
C PRO A 76 -2.48 5.50 -35.01
N PRO A 77 -3.08 6.64 -34.61
CA PRO A 77 -2.46 7.53 -33.63
C PRO A 77 -2.17 6.76 -32.34
N PRO A 78 -1.14 7.13 -31.55
CA PRO A 78 -0.83 6.47 -30.29
C PRO A 78 -2.03 6.58 -29.35
N THR A 79 -2.82 5.51 -29.28
CA THR A 79 -3.98 5.40 -28.40
C THR A 79 -3.46 5.52 -26.97
N LYS A 80 -3.89 6.58 -26.26
CA LYS A 80 -3.62 6.74 -24.83
C LYS A 80 -3.92 5.41 -24.12
N PRO A 81 -2.98 4.87 -23.32
CA PRO A 81 -3.21 3.58 -22.67
C PRO A 81 -4.48 3.66 -21.83
N PRO A 82 -5.29 2.58 -21.82
CA PRO A 82 -6.54 2.56 -21.09
C PRO A 82 -6.30 2.89 -19.61
N PRO A 83 -7.23 3.61 -18.96
CA PRO A 83 -7.13 3.86 -17.53
C PRO A 83 -7.07 2.54 -16.75
N ILE A 84 -6.18 2.49 -15.75
CA ILE A 84 -5.99 1.31 -14.91
C ILE A 84 -7.01 1.31 -13.79
N GLU A 85 -7.78 0.24 -13.71
CA GLU A 85 -8.75 0.00 -12.64
C GLU A 85 -8.06 -0.59 -11.40
N CYS A 86 -7.72 0.27 -10.43
CA CYS A 86 -6.97 -0.12 -9.23
C CYS A 86 -7.75 -1.06 -8.30
N THR A 87 -9.06 -0.88 -8.19
CA THR A 87 -9.90 -1.61 -7.22
C THR A 87 -9.85 -3.13 -7.40
N PRO A 88 -10.17 -3.71 -8.57
CA PRO A 88 -10.15 -5.17 -8.77
C PRO A 88 -8.73 -5.74 -8.65
N LEU A 89 -7.72 -5.01 -9.15
CA LEU A 89 -6.32 -5.46 -9.07
C LEU A 89 -5.83 -5.55 -7.61
N CYS A 90 -6.21 -4.57 -6.78
CA CYS A 90 -5.86 -4.56 -5.37
C CYS A 90 -6.63 -5.61 -4.55
N VAL A 91 -7.83 -6.01 -4.98
CA VAL A 91 -8.55 -7.14 -4.37
C VAL A 91 -7.76 -8.43 -4.57
N GLU A 92 -7.32 -8.72 -5.80
CA GLU A 92 -6.51 -9.91 -6.07
C GLU A 92 -5.16 -9.85 -5.36
N ARG A 93 -4.45 -8.72 -5.43
CA ARG A 93 -3.16 -8.53 -4.74
C ARG A 93 -3.25 -8.83 -3.24
N CYS A 94 -4.34 -8.42 -2.60
CA CYS A 94 -4.51 -8.53 -1.15
C CYS A 94 -5.27 -9.79 -0.71
N LYS A 95 -5.65 -10.68 -1.63
CA LYS A 95 -6.52 -11.84 -1.38
C LYS A 95 -5.99 -12.76 -0.28
N LEU A 96 -4.68 -13.02 -0.27
CA LEU A 96 -4.03 -13.89 0.72
C LEU A 96 -3.40 -13.13 1.90
N HIS A 97 -3.46 -11.80 1.89
CA HIS A 97 -2.84 -11.00 2.94
C HIS A 97 -3.63 -11.15 4.25
N SER A 98 -2.92 -11.39 5.37
CA SER A 98 -3.53 -11.52 6.70
C SER A 98 -4.45 -10.34 7.07
N ARG A 99 -3.96 -9.10 6.84
CA ARG A 99 -4.70 -7.85 7.02
C ARG A 99 -5.25 -7.29 5.70
N LYS A 100 -6.23 -7.98 5.09
CA LYS A 100 -6.82 -7.64 3.77
C LYS A 100 -7.20 -6.15 3.61
N LYS A 101 -7.94 -5.58 4.56
CA LYS A 101 -8.39 -4.16 4.51
C LYS A 101 -7.21 -3.17 4.52
N LEU A 102 -6.17 -3.46 5.31
CA LEU A 102 -4.97 -2.63 5.39
C LEU A 102 -4.17 -2.69 4.09
N CYS A 103 -3.95 -3.91 3.58
CA CYS A 103 -3.31 -4.14 2.30
C CYS A 103 -4.03 -3.41 1.17
N TRP A 104 -5.36 -3.55 1.08
CA TRP A 104 -6.15 -2.95 0.01
C TRP A 104 -6.04 -1.42 0.00
N ARG A 105 -6.17 -0.76 1.16
CA ARG A 105 -6.01 0.69 1.28
C ARG A 105 -4.62 1.17 0.86
N ALA A 106 -3.57 0.43 1.23
CA ALA A 106 -2.21 0.73 0.82
C ALA A 106 -2.00 0.52 -0.69
N CYS A 107 -2.49 -0.60 -1.22
CA CYS A 107 -2.43 -0.94 -2.64
C CYS A 107 -3.11 0.13 -3.50
N VAL A 108 -4.34 0.53 -3.18
CA VAL A 108 -5.09 1.54 -3.96
C VAL A 108 -4.35 2.89 -3.94
N THR A 109 -3.76 3.27 -2.80
CA THR A 109 -2.94 4.49 -2.72
C THR A 109 -1.73 4.41 -3.65
N CYS A 110 -1.02 3.28 -3.64
CA CYS A 110 0.14 3.06 -4.50
C CYS A 110 -0.24 2.97 -5.98
N CYS A 111 -1.33 2.29 -6.31
CA CYS A 111 -1.85 2.18 -7.66
C CYS A 111 -2.29 3.54 -8.21
N ASN A 112 -3.01 4.34 -7.42
CA ASN A 112 -3.44 5.66 -7.87
C ASN A 112 -2.28 6.59 -8.19
N ARG A 113 -1.15 6.45 -7.46
CA ARG A 113 0.06 7.23 -7.67
C ARG A 113 0.92 6.69 -8.81
N CYS A 114 1.17 5.38 -8.83
CA CYS A 114 2.12 4.74 -9.74
C CYS A 114 1.47 4.16 -10.99
N LYS A 115 0.13 4.15 -11.07
CA LYS A 115 -0.67 3.55 -12.15
C LYS A 115 -0.21 2.13 -12.46
N CYS A 116 -0.01 1.32 -11.42
CA CYS A 116 0.43 -0.07 -11.55
C CYS A 116 0.14 -0.86 -10.27
N VAL A 117 -0.31 -2.11 -10.42
CA VAL A 117 -0.40 -3.12 -9.36
C VAL A 117 0.38 -4.34 -9.82
N PRO A 118 1.37 -4.84 -9.05
CA PRO A 118 2.16 -5.96 -9.52
C PRO A 118 1.37 -7.27 -9.45
N PRO A 119 1.61 -8.21 -10.37
CA PRO A 119 0.83 -9.43 -10.48
C PRO A 119 1.05 -10.37 -9.28
N GLY A 120 0.05 -11.21 -9.02
CA GLY A 120 0.03 -12.15 -7.90
C GLY A 120 -0.28 -11.49 -6.56
N THR A 121 -0.27 -12.30 -5.50
CA THR A 121 -0.59 -11.86 -4.13
C THR A 121 0.64 -11.44 -3.31
N TYR A 122 1.85 -11.79 -3.78
CA TYR A 122 3.13 -11.55 -3.12
C TYR A 122 4.24 -11.27 -4.13
N GLY A 123 5.28 -10.53 -3.72
CA GLY A 123 6.46 -10.25 -4.55
C GLY A 123 6.16 -9.41 -5.79
N ASN A 124 7.00 -9.57 -6.83
CA ASN A 124 6.87 -8.91 -8.13
C ASN A 124 6.84 -7.37 -8.10
N ARG A 125 7.28 -6.74 -7.01
CA ARG A 125 7.14 -5.28 -6.80
C ARG A 125 7.92 -4.48 -7.84
N GLU A 126 9.02 -5.05 -8.30
CA GLU A 126 9.88 -4.54 -9.36
C GLU A 126 9.18 -4.41 -10.73
N LYS A 127 8.11 -5.17 -10.98
CA LYS A 127 7.32 -5.05 -12.23
C LYS A 127 6.60 -3.71 -12.35
N CYS A 128 6.33 -3.04 -11.23
CA CYS A 128 5.78 -1.68 -11.19
C CYS A 128 6.87 -0.60 -11.01
N GLY A 129 8.14 -1.00 -11.11
CA GLY A 129 9.29 -0.10 -11.07
C GLY A 129 9.47 0.63 -9.73
N LYS A 130 10.34 1.65 -9.77
CA LYS A 130 10.78 2.38 -8.57
C LYS A 130 9.66 3.09 -7.83
N CYS A 131 8.60 3.53 -8.53
CA CYS A 131 7.48 4.21 -7.89
C CYS A 131 6.82 3.32 -6.82
N TYR A 132 6.54 2.05 -7.16
CA TYR A 132 5.88 1.13 -6.24
C TYR A 132 6.83 0.60 -5.15
N THR A 133 8.11 0.41 -5.49
CA THR A 133 9.10 -0.15 -4.54
C THR A 133 9.58 0.88 -3.52
N ASN A 134 9.79 2.13 -3.93
CA ASN A 134 10.46 3.17 -3.12
C ASN A 134 9.48 3.98 -2.26
N MET A 135 8.17 3.78 -2.41
CA MET A 135 7.20 4.40 -1.52
C MET A 135 7.34 3.84 -0.11
N THR A 136 7.62 4.73 0.84
CA THR A 136 7.76 4.42 2.25
C THR A 136 6.69 5.11 3.09
N THR A 137 6.45 4.55 4.28
CA THR A 137 5.67 5.19 5.33
C THR A 137 6.54 6.21 6.09
N ARG A 138 5.95 6.99 6.99
CA ARG A 138 6.70 7.94 7.83
C ARG A 138 7.81 7.26 8.66
N GLY A 139 7.64 5.98 9.00
CA GLY A 139 8.64 5.18 9.72
C GLY A 139 9.64 4.45 8.81
N GLY A 140 9.81 4.86 7.55
CA GLY A 140 10.81 4.31 6.63
C GLY A 140 10.50 2.91 6.08
N LYS A 141 9.45 2.24 6.56
CA LYS A 141 9.05 0.92 6.05
C LYS A 141 8.38 1.02 4.68
N PRO A 142 8.52 0.00 3.79
CA PRO A 142 7.81 -0.06 2.53
C PRO A 142 6.30 0.12 2.71
N LYS A 143 5.70 1.01 1.94
CA LYS A 143 4.27 1.34 2.03
C LYS A 143 3.40 0.40 1.20
N CYS A 144 3.85 0.05 0.01
CA CYS A 144 3.06 -0.73 -0.94
C CYS A 144 3.22 -2.23 -0.69
N PRO A 145 2.11 -3.02 -0.73
CA PRO A 145 2.14 -4.46 -0.46
C PRO A 145 2.84 -5.27 -1.55
#